data_AF-A0A0G0WTW6-F1
#
_entry.id   AF-A0A0G0WTW6-F1
#
_cell.length_a   1.000
_cell.length_b   1.000
_cell.length_c   1.000
_cell.angle_alpha   90.00
_cell.angle_beta   90.00
_cell.angle_gamma   90.00
#
_symmetry.space_group_name_H-M   'P 1'
#
loop_
_entity.id
_entity.type
_entity.pdbx_description
1 polymer ?
#
loop_
_entity_poly.entity_id
_entity_poly.type
_entity_poly.pdbx_seq_one_letter_code
_entity_poly.pdbx_strand_id
1 'polypeptide(L)'
;MDFNFAIGVIGLFLLLISFILNSIKKLNQESFNYNLINLGGAGFLIYYAFTIDSLPFLILESVWAVFAGYKVMNIFFTKGIK
;
A
#
# COMPACT_ATOMS: atom_id res chain seq x y z
N MET A 1 -17.26 9.62 -13.50
CA MET A 1 -16.60 9.04 -12.31
C MET A 1 -15.91 10.17 -11.60
N ASP A 2 -16.13 10.34 -10.30
CA ASP A 2 -15.46 11.40 -9.53
C ASP A 2 -13.95 11.14 -9.44
N PHE A 3 -13.13 12.20 -9.38
CA PHE A 3 -11.68 12.10 -9.32
C PHE A 3 -11.21 11.36 -8.06
N ASN A 4 -11.79 11.67 -6.90
CA ASN A 4 -11.42 11.02 -5.64
C ASN A 4 -11.78 9.53 -5.67
N PHE A 5 -12.96 9.20 -6.21
CA PHE A 5 -13.35 7.81 -6.41
C PHE A 5 -12.37 7.05 -7.32
N ALA A 6 -11.89 7.67 -8.41
CA ALA A 6 -10.87 7.06 -9.27
C ALA A 6 -9.57 6.77 -8.50
N ILE A 7 -9.10 7.69 -7.66
CA ILE A 7 -7.94 7.47 -6.78
C ILE A 7 -8.19 6.31 -5.81
N GLY A 8 -9.38 6.25 -5.20
CA GLY A 8 -9.78 5.15 -4.32
C GLY A 8 -9.73 3.78 -5.03
N VAL A 9 -10.24 3.71 -6.26
CA VAL A 9 -10.20 2.47 -7.08
C VAL A 9 -8.77 2.07 -7.42
N ILE A 10 -7.91 3.02 -7.79
CA ILE A 10 -6.50 2.74 -8.09
C ILE A 10 -5.77 2.26 -6.84
N GLY A 11 -5.97 2.91 -5.69
CA GLY A 11 -5.39 2.51 -4.41
C GLY A 11 -5.81 1.10 -4.00
N LEU A 12 -7.12 0.82 -4.08
CA LEU A 12 -7.69 -0.50 -3.82
C LEU A 12 -7.07 -1.57 -4.73
N PHE A 13 -6.96 -1.30 -6.03
CA PHE A 13 -6.36 -2.22 -6.98
C PHE A 13 -4.90 -2.54 -6.64
N LEU A 14 -4.09 -1.52 -6.34
CA LEU A 14 -2.67 -1.70 -5.97
C LEU A 14 -2.50 -2.50 -4.68
N LEU A 15 -3.30 -2.20 -3.65
CA LEU A 15 -3.23 -2.92 -2.38
C LEU A 15 -3.65 -4.38 -2.56
N LEU A 16 -4.78 -4.62 -3.25
CA LEU A 16 -5.28 -5.97 -3.49
C LEU A 16 -4.38 -6.78 -4.42
N ILE A 17 -3.82 -6.19 -5.49
CA ILE A 17 -2.91 -6.95 -6.37
C ILE A 17 -1.64 -7.33 -5.62
N SER A 18 -1.10 -6.46 -4.75
CA SER A 18 0.03 -6.80 -3.90
C SER A 18 -0.31 -7.95 -2.94
N PHE A 19 -1.46 -7.88 -2.28
CA PHE A 19 -1.96 -8.94 -1.40
C PHE A 19 -2.19 -10.27 -2.12
N ILE A 20 -2.82 -10.25 -3.30
CA ILE A 20 -3.08 -11.45 -4.11
C ILE A 20 -1.75 -12.07 -4.55
N LEU A 21 -0.83 -11.27 -5.10
CA LEU A 21 0.49 -11.74 -5.52
C LEU A 21 1.28 -12.35 -4.35
N ASN A 22 1.12 -11.81 -3.15
CA ASN A 22 1.70 -12.40 -1.95
C ASN A 22 1.02 -13.72 -1.55
N SER A 23 -0.31 -13.76 -1.57
CA SER A 23 -1.10 -14.94 -1.21
C SER A 23 -0.80 -16.14 -2.13
N ILE A 24 -0.57 -15.89 -3.41
CA ILE A 24 -0.15 -16.92 -4.38
C ILE A 24 1.37 -17.12 -4.45
N LYS A 25 2.12 -16.59 -3.48
CA LYS A 25 3.58 -16.74 -3.33
C LYS A 25 4.42 -16.19 -4.50
N LYS A 26 3.87 -15.32 -5.34
CA LYS A 26 4.61 -14.62 -6.40
C LYS A 26 5.44 -13.45 -5.88
N LEU A 27 4.97 -12.79 -4.81
CA LEU A 27 5.71 -11.77 -4.09
C LEU A 27 5.84 -12.16 -2.61
N ASN A 28 6.98 -11.82 -2.00
CA ASN A 28 7.18 -12.02 -0.56
C ASN A 28 6.92 -10.69 0.17
N GLN A 29 6.33 -10.72 1.37
CA GLN A 29 6.21 -9.56 2.25
C GLN A 29 7.56 -8.96 2.65
N GLU A 30 8.64 -9.73 2.53
CA GLU A 30 10.02 -9.25 2.71
C GLU A 30 10.64 -8.64 1.43
N SER A 31 9.91 -8.62 0.31
CA SER A 31 10.41 -8.10 -0.97
C SER A 31 10.17 -6.60 -1.10
N PHE A 32 11.10 -5.90 -1.76
CA PHE A 32 10.98 -4.47 -2.04
C PHE A 32 9.71 -4.18 -2.86
N ASN A 33 9.49 -4.96 -3.92
CA ASN A 33 8.35 -4.76 -4.83
C ASN A 33 7.00 -4.89 -4.14
N TYR A 34 6.82 -5.90 -3.27
CA TYR A 34 5.58 -6.04 -2.49
C TYR A 34 5.30 -4.80 -1.66
N ASN A 35 6.29 -4.35 -0.88
CA ASN A 35 6.13 -3.24 0.03
C ASN A 35 5.99 -1.91 -0.73
N LEU A 36 6.65 -1.74 -1.87
CA LEU A 36 6.51 -0.53 -2.68
C LEU A 36 5.10 -0.40 -3.28
N ILE A 37 4.56 -1.48 -3.85
CA ILE A 37 3.19 -1.49 -4.40
C ILE A 37 2.18 -1.30 -3.27
N ASN A 38 2.37 -1.98 -2.13
CA ASN A 38 1.49 -1.87 -0.97
C ASN A 38 1.50 -0.44 -0.39
N LEU A 39 2.67 0.17 -0.25
CA LEU A 39 2.82 1.56 0.19
C LEU A 39 2.11 2.55 -0.75
N GLY A 40 2.23 2.35 -2.07
CA GLY A 40 1.53 3.18 -3.05
C GLY A 40 0.00 3.03 -2.97
N GLY A 41 -0.48 1.78 -2.85
CA GLY A 41 -1.91 1.50 -2.67
C GLY A 41 -2.48 2.13 -1.40
N ALA A 42 -1.82 1.90 -0.26
CA ALA A 42 -2.20 2.48 1.02
C ALA A 42 -2.16 4.02 0.99
N GLY A 43 -1.16 4.63 0.34
CA GLY A 43 -1.08 6.09 0.19
C GLY A 43 -2.28 6.69 -0.54
N PHE A 44 -2.73 6.07 -1.64
CA PHE A 44 -3.94 6.49 -2.34
C PHE A 44 -5.21 6.26 -1.53
N LEU A 45 -5.29 5.16 -0.78
CA LEU A 45 -6.45 4.88 0.07
C LEU A 45 -6.51 5.78 1.30
N ILE A 46 -5.38 6.20 1.87
CA ILE A 46 -5.31 7.25 2.90
C ILE A 46 -5.89 8.56 2.35
N TYR A 47 -5.43 9.00 1.17
CA TYR A 47 -5.99 10.19 0.52
C TYR A 47 -7.50 10.05 0.33
N TYR A 48 -7.96 8.92 -0.21
CA TYR A 48 -9.39 8.69 -0.41
C TYR A 48 -10.17 8.66 0.91
N ALA A 49 -9.63 8.03 1.97
CA ALA A 49 -10.24 7.98 3.29
C ALA A 49 -10.46 9.38 3.89
N PHE A 50 -9.51 10.30 3.69
CA PHE A 50 -9.68 11.71 4.04
C PHE A 50 -10.81 12.36 3.24
N THR A 51 -10.93 12.08 1.93
CA THR A 51 -11.99 12.69 1.09
C THR A 51 -13.41 12.25 1.44
N ILE A 52 -13.57 11.12 2.13
CA ILE A 52 -14.86 10.56 2.56
C ILE A 52 -15.08 10.65 4.08
N ASP A 53 -14.23 11.39 4.80
CA ASP A 53 -14.27 11.56 6.25
C ASP A 53 -14.36 10.22 7.04
N SER A 54 -13.72 9.17 6.53
CA SER A 54 -13.78 7.83 7.14
C SER A 54 -12.58 7.58 8.05
N LEU A 55 -12.72 7.95 9.32
CA LEU A 55 -11.67 7.74 10.32
C LEU A 55 -11.25 6.26 10.50
N PRO A 56 -12.18 5.26 10.54
CA PRO A 56 -11.77 3.86 10.64
C PRO A 56 -10.94 3.40 9.45
N PHE A 57 -11.31 3.84 8.25
CA PHE A 57 -10.60 3.48 7.03
C PHE A 57 -9.24 4.19 6.95
N LEU A 58 -9.18 5.45 7.35
CA LEU A 58 -7.93 6.20 7.44
C LEU A 58 -6.92 5.53 8.37
N ILE A 59 -7.37 5.07 9.55
CA ILE A 59 -6.50 4.36 10.51
C ILE A 59 -6.01 3.04 9.91
N LEU A 60 -6.90 2.26 9.30
CA LEU A 60 -6.56 0.98 8.67
C LEU A 60 -5.45 1.16 7.63
N GLU A 61 -5.62 2.08 6.70
CA GLU A 61 -4.67 2.31 5.60
C GLU A 61 -3.37 2.96 6.07
N SER A 62 -3.43 3.76 7.14
CA SER A 62 -2.23 4.30 7.79
C SER A 62 -1.35 3.20 8.38
N VAL A 63 -1.94 2.15 8.98
CA VAL A 63 -1.18 1.00 9.49
C VAL A 63 -0.47 0.26 8.35
N TRP A 64 -1.16 0.04 7.23
CA TRP A 64 -0.55 -0.54 6.03
C TRP A 64 0.63 0.30 5.51
N ALA A 65 0.43 1.61 5.37
CA ALA A 65 1.46 2.52 4.88
C ALA A 65 2.69 2.57 5.80
N VAL A 66 2.49 2.63 7.13
CA VAL A 66 3.60 2.67 8.09
C VAL A 66 4.43 1.38 8.02
N PHE A 67 3.78 0.22 8.00
CA PHE A 67 4.50 -1.06 7.95
C PHE A 67 5.23 -1.27 6.62
N ALA A 68 4.57 -0.97 5.50
CA ALA A 68 5.18 -1.03 4.18
C ALA A 68 6.36 -0.04 4.03
N GLY A 69 6.20 1.18 4.52
CA GLY A 69 7.25 2.20 4.54
C GLY A 69 8.46 1.79 5.38
N TYR A 70 8.23 1.23 6.58
CA TYR A 70 9.30 0.66 7.41
C TYR A 70 10.07 -0.44 6.65
N LYS A 71 9.36 -1.37 6.00
CA LYS A 71 10.00 -2.43 5.22
C LYS A 71 10.80 -1.90 4.03
N VAL A 72 10.24 -0.95 3.27
CA VAL A 72 10.94 -0.29 2.15
C VAL A 72 12.24 0.35 2.63
N MET A 73 12.20 1.16 3.68
CA MET A 73 13.38 1.80 4.26
C MET A 73 14.40 0.76 4.73
N ASN A 74 13.95 -0.24 5.50
CA ASN A 74 14.83 -1.28 6.00
C ASN A 74 15.54 -2.03 4.85
N ILE A 75 14.82 -2.42 3.80
CA ILE A 75 15.41 -3.12 2.64
C ILE A 75 16.41 -2.23 1.93
N PHE A 76 16.06 -0.96 1.71
CA PHE A 76 16.92 0.02 1.05
C PHE A 76 18.27 0.19 1.77
N PHE A 77 18.25 0.31 3.11
CA PHE A 77 19.45 0.56 3.90
C PHE A 77 20.24 -0.71 4.28
N THR A 78 19.59 -1.87 4.42
CA THR A 78 20.28 -3.08 4.93
C THR A 78 20.73 -4.05 3.85
N LYS A 79 20.00 -4.16 2.73
CA LYS A 79 20.24 -5.23 1.74
C LYS A 79 20.84 -4.72 0.43
N GLY A 80 20.78 -3.41 0.17
CA GLY A 80 20.97 -2.87 -1.17
C GLY A 80 19.87 -3.38 -2.09
N ILE A 81 19.36 -2.54 -2.99
CA ILE A 81 18.43 -2.99 -4.03
C ILE A 81 19.24 -3.92 -4.95
N LYS A 82 19.17 -5.24 -4.73
CA LYS A 82 19.69 -6.25 -5.66
C LYS A 82 18.65 -6.56 -6.72
#